data_AF-I7AUI9-F1
#
_entry.id   AF-I7AUI9-F1
#
_cell.length_a   1.000
_cell.length_b   1.000
_cell.length_c   1.000
_cell.angle_alpha   90.00
_cell.angle_beta   90.00
_cell.angle_gamma   90.00
#
_symmetry.space_group_name_H-M   'P 1'
#
loop_
_entity.id
_entity.type
_entity.pdbx_description
1 polymer ?
#
loop_
_entity_poly.entity_id
_entity_poly.type
_entity_poly.pdbx_seq_one_letter_code
_entity_poly.pdbx_strand_id
1 'polypeptide(L)'
;MVDLNTNKVVRKGDNILVYLNQPKDFIYDIDNIAVEYSEVGKSVEVVNDQIPKFIKDNMKRFFRGDLKEYVGFLEENLEIFFKGEVPETERKEQTKRSFELPSDYKFPINKRVQMNVAVEVEKRYTSIVSCECLNLQAGCNRCGRILEMPGPTECPGCKCRVEINYIPSVDSEFLGFLGLHGCKLICFNPSRYQLSCDSCHMNYETSELGIGDTFRIKCYECLSNISLKISNIKLIQKKKETLKPGQPLPDKGVCRHYKKSYRWFRFPCCNSLYPCDICHDEESGHVHQMANKMVCGLCSKEQGVSKACDCGMNLKKSTSFWEGGKGSRNKATMSRKDRKKYTK
;
A
#
# COMPACT_ATOMS: atom_id res chain seq x y z
N MET A 1 1.94 -2.53 49.72
CA MET A 1 2.86 -1.88 50.67
C MET A 1 4.24 -1.96 50.05
N VAL A 2 4.84 -0.83 49.70
CA VAL A 2 5.99 -0.76 48.78
C VAL A 2 7.19 -0.16 49.53
N ASP A 3 8.29 -0.92 49.61
CA ASP A 3 9.51 -0.59 50.37
C ASP A 3 10.28 0.59 49.76
N LEU A 4 10.30 1.71 50.50
CA LEU A 4 11.14 2.92 50.38
C LEU A 4 12.16 2.97 51.55
N ASN A 5 12.59 1.82 52.06
CA ASN A 5 13.18 1.68 53.40
C ASN A 5 14.47 2.48 53.68
N THR A 6 15.15 2.97 52.65
CA THR A 6 16.36 3.79 52.78
C THR A 6 16.10 5.29 52.72
N ASN A 7 14.98 5.71 52.13
CA ASN A 7 14.62 7.13 51.99
C ASN A 7 13.90 7.63 53.25
N LYS A 8 14.18 8.86 53.65
CA LYS A 8 13.33 9.55 54.63
C LYS A 8 12.01 9.91 53.95
N VAL A 9 10.89 9.41 54.48
CA VAL A 9 9.55 9.66 53.94
C VAL A 9 8.67 10.34 54.98
N VAL A 10 7.96 11.39 54.59
CA VAL A 10 7.01 12.13 55.45
C VAL A 10 5.66 12.19 54.75
N ARG A 11 4.59 11.74 55.42
CA ARG A 11 3.21 11.86 54.92
C ARG A 11 2.57 13.12 55.47
N LYS A 12 1.97 13.93 54.59
CA LYS A 12 1.20 15.14 54.94
C LYS A 12 -0.15 15.08 54.22
N GLY A 13 -1.19 14.59 54.90
CA GLY A 13 -2.50 14.39 54.28
C GLY A 13 -2.42 13.41 53.10
N ASP A 14 -2.91 13.83 51.94
CA ASP A 14 -2.93 13.06 50.68
C ASP A 14 -1.61 13.14 49.89
N ASN A 15 -0.60 13.83 50.44
CA ASN A 15 0.71 13.98 49.82
C ASN A 15 1.79 13.19 50.57
N ILE A 16 2.70 12.59 49.81
CA ILE A 16 3.88 11.88 50.30
C ILE A 16 5.11 12.69 49.89
N LEU A 17 5.89 13.16 50.87
CA LEU A 17 7.22 13.70 50.63
C LEU A 17 8.27 12.60 50.79
N VAL A 18 9.07 12.38 49.75
CA VAL A 18 10.20 11.46 49.74
C VAL A 18 11.49 12.28 49.59
N TYR A 19 12.38 12.22 50.57
CA TYR A 19 13.69 12.88 50.49
C TYR A 19 14.66 11.98 49.72
N LEU A 20 15.31 12.55 48.71
CA LEU A 20 16.29 11.86 47.87
C LEU A 20 17.61 11.67 48.61
N ASN A 21 18.21 10.51 48.46
CA ASN A 21 19.57 10.22 48.91
C ASN A 21 20.56 10.83 47.92
N GLN A 22 21.45 11.69 48.42
CA GLN A 22 22.47 12.30 47.60
C GLN A 22 23.70 11.37 47.48
N PRO A 23 24.34 11.30 46.29
CA PRO A 23 25.61 10.60 46.13
C PRO A 23 26.67 11.15 47.09
N LYS A 24 27.61 10.29 47.53
CA LYS A 24 28.70 10.72 48.43
C LYS A 24 29.63 11.74 47.79
N ASP A 25 29.74 11.72 46.46
CA ASP A 25 30.60 12.59 45.66
C ASP A 25 29.82 13.78 45.06
N PHE A 26 28.63 14.08 45.58
CA PHE A 26 27.78 15.16 45.08
C PHE A 26 28.42 16.53 45.36
N ILE A 27 28.91 17.18 44.30
CA ILE A 27 29.70 18.43 44.38
C ILE A 27 28.86 19.71 44.56
N TYR A 28 27.54 19.62 44.55
CA TYR A 28 26.65 20.78 44.64
C TYR A 28 26.19 21.00 46.08
N ASP A 29 26.33 22.23 46.58
CA ASP A 29 25.94 22.64 47.94
C ASP A 29 24.42 22.85 48.05
N ILE A 30 23.66 21.76 47.97
CA ILE A 30 22.19 21.75 47.99
C ILE A 30 21.72 20.61 48.89
N ASP A 31 21.05 20.96 49.98
CA ASP A 31 20.51 19.99 50.94
C ASP A 31 19.01 19.76 50.76
N ASN A 32 18.50 18.63 51.26
CA ASN A 32 17.07 18.36 51.43
C ASN A 32 16.26 18.40 50.12
N ILE A 33 16.75 17.74 49.07
CA ILE A 33 15.98 17.56 47.83
C ILE A 33 14.85 16.56 48.11
N ALA A 34 13.60 17.00 47.97
CA ALA A 34 12.43 16.16 48.20
C ALA A 34 11.55 16.08 46.95
N VAL A 35 10.90 14.92 46.76
CA VAL A 35 9.82 14.72 45.80
C VAL A 35 8.51 14.68 46.58
N GLU A 36 7.64 15.64 46.33
CA GLU A 36 6.25 15.60 46.77
C GLU A 36 5.41 14.86 45.73
N TYR A 37 4.71 13.81 46.17
CA TYR A 37 3.81 13.02 45.35
C TYR A 37 2.38 13.15 45.88
N SER A 38 1.46 13.57 45.01
CA SER A 38 0.03 13.62 45.32
C SER A 38 -0.65 12.32 44.91
N GLU A 39 -1.24 11.59 45.88
CA GLU A 39 -1.93 10.32 45.59
C GLU A 39 -3.21 10.53 44.76
N VAL A 40 -3.89 11.66 44.95
CA VAL A 40 -5.13 12.01 44.24
C VAL A 40 -4.85 12.38 42.77
N GLY A 41 -3.83 13.21 42.55
CA GLY A 41 -3.48 13.70 41.21
C GLY A 41 -2.53 12.79 40.43
N LYS A 42 -1.94 11.77 41.07
CA LYS A 42 -0.82 10.97 40.54
C LYS A 42 0.23 11.85 39.88
N SER A 43 0.66 12.89 40.58
CA SER A 43 1.62 13.88 40.08
C SER A 43 2.74 14.08 41.08
N VAL A 44 3.92 14.44 40.57
CA VAL A 44 5.11 14.72 41.38
C VAL A 44 5.58 16.15 41.20
N GLU A 45 6.13 16.72 42.27
CA GLU A 45 6.84 17.98 42.27
C GLU A 45 8.17 17.86 43.03
N VAL A 46 9.22 18.47 42.51
CA VAL A 46 10.52 18.53 43.19
C VAL A 46 10.55 19.77 44.08
N VAL A 47 10.60 19.54 45.39
CA VAL A 47 10.54 20.56 46.44
C VAL A 47 11.95 20.83 46.94
N ASN A 48 12.49 21.99 46.53
CA ASN A 48 13.74 22.57 47.05
C ASN A 48 13.91 24.00 46.51
N ASP A 49 14.08 25.01 47.35
CA ASP A 49 14.13 26.41 46.90
C ASP A 49 15.44 26.79 46.18
N GLN A 50 16.51 26.03 46.39
CA GLN A 50 17.81 26.28 45.77
C GLN A 50 17.91 25.70 44.35
N ILE A 51 16.98 24.83 43.94
CA ILE A 51 16.97 24.23 42.60
C ILE A 51 16.23 25.18 41.61
N PRO A 52 16.90 25.64 40.55
CA PRO A 52 16.27 26.42 39.49
C PRO A 52 15.06 25.71 38.87
N LYS A 53 14.05 26.49 38.48
CA LYS A 53 12.79 25.96 37.91
C LYS A 53 13.01 25.05 36.69
N PHE A 54 13.95 25.38 35.82
CA PHE A 54 14.21 24.57 34.62
C PHE A 54 14.73 23.16 34.95
N ILE A 55 15.51 22.99 36.03
CA ILE A 55 16.00 21.69 36.49
C ILE A 55 14.83 20.89 37.08
N LYS A 56 13.99 21.52 37.90
CA LYS A 56 12.76 20.90 38.42
C LYS A 56 11.84 20.42 37.30
N ASP A 57 11.66 21.24 36.26
CA ASP A 57 10.85 20.90 35.09
C ASP A 57 11.48 19.73 34.31
N ASN A 58 12.81 19.69 34.17
CA ASN A 58 13.51 18.57 33.55
C ASN A 58 13.33 17.27 34.34
N MET A 59 13.48 17.31 35.67
CA MET A 59 13.27 16.16 36.55
C MET A 59 11.82 15.65 36.46
N LYS A 60 10.83 16.56 36.55
CA LYS A 60 9.39 16.24 36.51
C LYS A 60 8.98 15.48 35.24
N ARG A 61 9.65 15.71 34.11
CA ARG A 61 9.36 15.03 32.82
C ARG A 61 9.62 13.53 32.84
N PHE A 62 10.39 13.01 33.81
CA PHE A 62 10.72 11.59 33.92
C PHE A 62 9.72 10.77 34.74
N PHE A 63 8.74 11.41 35.37
CA PHE A 63 7.72 10.67 36.09
C PHE A 63 6.80 9.89 35.13
N ARG A 64 6.60 8.60 35.42
CA ARG A 64 5.78 7.66 34.61
C ARG A 64 4.72 6.95 35.43
N GLY A 65 4.41 7.45 36.64
CA GLY A 65 3.37 6.91 37.51
C GLY A 65 3.88 6.00 38.63
N ASP A 66 5.08 5.45 38.53
CA ASP A 66 5.73 4.71 39.61
C ASP A 66 6.67 5.64 40.40
N LEU A 67 6.29 5.93 41.66
CA LEU A 67 7.05 6.81 42.55
C LEU A 67 8.42 6.21 42.92
N LYS A 68 8.50 4.89 43.09
CA LYS A 68 9.73 4.22 43.51
C LYS A 68 10.76 4.21 42.39
N GLU A 69 10.34 3.84 41.18
CA GLU A 69 11.23 3.91 40.00
C GLU A 69 11.68 5.35 39.75
N TYR A 70 10.78 6.32 39.91
CA TYR A 70 11.11 7.73 39.71
C TYR A 70 12.14 8.24 40.73
N VAL A 71 11.96 7.94 42.02
CA VAL A 71 12.91 8.34 43.07
C VAL A 71 14.28 7.72 42.82
N GLY A 72 14.35 6.42 42.54
CA GLY A 72 15.62 5.75 42.23
C GLY A 72 16.32 6.34 40.99
N PHE A 73 15.55 6.59 39.93
CA PHE A 73 16.06 7.23 38.72
C PHE A 73 16.62 8.63 38.99
N LEU A 74 15.94 9.44 39.79
CA LEU A 74 16.46 10.76 40.16
C LEU A 74 17.78 10.63 40.92
N GLU A 75 17.84 9.78 41.95
CA GLU A 75 19.05 9.59 42.78
C GLU A 75 20.27 9.18 41.95
N GLU A 76 20.09 8.28 40.98
CA GLU A 76 21.15 7.83 40.06
C GLU A 76 21.63 8.93 39.10
N ASN A 77 20.77 9.92 38.81
CA ASN A 77 21.00 10.91 37.75
C ASN A 77 21.08 12.35 38.27
N LEU A 78 21.13 12.56 39.59
CA LEU A 78 21.18 13.90 40.21
C LEU A 78 22.28 14.76 39.59
N GLU A 79 23.50 14.24 39.46
CA GLU A 79 24.62 15.02 38.90
C GLU A 79 24.37 15.53 37.47
N ILE A 80 23.72 14.72 36.63
CA ILE A 80 23.41 15.09 35.24
C ILE A 80 22.41 16.24 35.23
N PHE A 81 21.36 16.14 36.04
CA PHE A 81 20.37 17.21 36.18
C PHE A 81 20.99 18.52 36.68
N PHE A 82 21.90 18.45 37.65
CA PHE A 82 22.57 19.63 38.20
C PHE A 82 23.65 20.23 37.29
N LYS A 83 24.18 19.46 36.32
CA LYS A 83 24.95 20.00 35.18
C LYS A 83 24.08 20.75 34.17
N GLY A 84 22.75 20.74 34.33
CA GLY A 84 21.79 21.31 33.39
C GLY A 84 21.51 20.40 32.18
N GLU A 85 22.06 19.19 32.19
CA GLU A 85 21.85 18.17 31.18
C GLU A 85 20.63 17.30 31.55
N VAL A 86 20.21 16.49 30.61
CA VAL A 86 19.10 15.56 30.78
C VAL A 86 19.66 14.16 30.52
N PRO A 87 19.45 13.18 31.43
CA PRO A 87 19.98 11.84 31.24
C PRO A 87 19.55 11.25 29.91
N GLU A 88 20.50 10.63 29.22
CA GLU A 88 20.21 9.74 28.09
C GLU A 88 19.54 8.49 28.65
N THR A 89 18.24 8.58 28.96
CA THR A 89 17.43 7.38 29.04
C THR A 89 17.48 6.75 27.65
N GLU A 90 18.09 5.56 27.56
CA GLU A 90 17.56 4.55 26.64
C GLU A 90 16.06 4.65 26.79
N ARG A 91 15.36 5.11 25.74
CA ARG A 91 13.90 5.10 25.73
C ARG A 91 13.57 3.67 26.14
N LYS A 92 13.07 3.44 27.37
CA LYS A 92 12.51 2.14 27.75
C LYS A 92 11.60 1.81 26.59
N GLU A 93 12.02 0.86 25.76
CA GLU A 93 11.29 0.50 24.57
C GLU A 93 9.88 0.27 25.10
N GLN A 94 8.90 1.08 24.65
CA GLN A 94 7.53 0.64 24.76
C GLN A 94 7.59 -0.77 24.24
N THR A 95 7.32 -1.77 25.09
CA THR A 95 7.34 -3.17 24.70
C THR A 95 6.53 -3.24 23.43
N LYS A 96 7.22 -3.28 22.28
CA LYS A 96 6.56 -3.06 21.00
C LYS A 96 5.72 -4.29 20.84
N ARG A 97 4.39 -4.14 21.00
CA ARG A 97 3.51 -5.30 20.93
C ARG A 97 3.77 -5.89 19.55
N SER A 98 3.97 -7.20 19.48
CA SER A 98 4.30 -7.86 18.22
C SER A 98 3.33 -7.40 17.14
N PHE A 99 3.81 -7.15 15.93
CA PHE A 99 2.98 -6.69 14.81
C PHE A 99 2.42 -5.26 14.92
N GLU A 100 2.59 -4.54 16.03
CA GLU A 100 2.13 -3.15 16.15
C GLU A 100 3.02 -2.21 15.31
N LEU A 101 2.36 -1.44 14.43
CA LEU A 101 3.02 -0.34 13.72
C LEU A 101 3.04 0.93 14.59
N PRO A 102 4.04 1.82 14.42
CA PRO A 102 4.06 3.11 15.10
C PRO A 102 2.76 3.89 14.91
N SER A 103 2.34 4.64 15.93
CA SER A 103 1.11 5.44 15.89
C SER A 103 1.14 6.54 14.83
N ASP A 104 2.33 6.97 14.41
CA ASP A 104 2.56 7.93 13.33
C ASP A 104 2.83 7.29 11.97
N TYR A 105 2.66 5.96 11.84
CA TYR A 105 2.83 5.24 10.57
C TYR A 105 1.91 5.80 9.49
N LYS A 106 2.50 6.11 8.32
CA LYS A 106 1.80 6.67 7.17
C LYS A 106 1.77 5.65 6.05
N PHE A 107 0.56 5.29 5.63
CA PHE A 107 0.41 4.44 4.47
C PHE A 107 0.89 5.11 3.17
N PRO A 108 1.43 4.34 2.22
CA PRO A 108 1.88 4.87 0.94
C PRO A 108 0.68 5.21 0.05
N ILE A 109 0.39 6.51 -0.10
CA ILE A 109 -0.67 7.00 -0.98
C ILE A 109 -0.06 7.46 -2.30
N ASN A 110 0.17 6.53 -3.23
CA ASN A 110 0.64 6.84 -4.57
C ASN A 110 -0.52 6.73 -5.59
N LYS A 111 -0.99 7.86 -6.11
CA LYS A 111 -2.06 7.89 -7.15
C LYS A 111 -1.55 8.17 -8.57
N ARG A 112 -0.26 8.48 -8.72
CA ARG A 112 0.30 8.98 -10.00
C ARG A 112 0.77 7.86 -10.94
N VAL A 113 0.87 6.64 -10.45
CA VAL A 113 1.39 5.51 -11.21
C VAL A 113 0.26 4.55 -11.49
N GLN A 114 0.20 4.02 -12.72
CA GLN A 114 -0.75 2.96 -13.03
C GLN A 114 -0.30 1.69 -12.33
N MET A 115 -1.09 1.24 -11.35
CA MET A 115 -0.81 0.03 -10.59
C MET A 115 -0.85 -1.21 -11.48
N ASN A 116 0.01 -2.17 -11.17
CA ASN A 116 0.16 -3.37 -11.97
C ASN A 116 0.46 -4.64 -11.15
N VAL A 117 0.58 -4.55 -9.83
CA VAL A 117 0.64 -5.71 -8.94
C VAL A 117 -0.76 -5.94 -8.38
N ALA A 118 -1.55 -6.76 -9.07
CA ALA A 118 -2.90 -7.10 -8.65
C ALA A 118 -2.87 -8.12 -7.51
N VAL A 119 -3.79 -7.99 -6.56
CA VAL A 119 -3.89 -8.85 -5.39
C VAL A 119 -5.34 -9.25 -5.13
N GLU A 120 -5.54 -10.52 -4.78
CA GLU A 120 -6.82 -11.04 -4.29
C GLU A 120 -6.65 -11.31 -2.79
N VAL A 121 -7.43 -10.62 -1.95
CA VAL A 121 -7.36 -10.73 -0.49
C VAL A 121 -8.68 -11.18 0.10
N GLU A 122 -8.63 -12.12 1.05
CA GLU A 122 -9.74 -12.45 1.94
C GLU A 122 -9.48 -11.78 3.29
N LYS A 123 -10.36 -10.87 3.71
CA LYS A 123 -10.14 -10.05 4.91
C LYS A 123 -11.36 -9.99 5.83
N ARG A 124 -11.12 -9.95 7.15
CA ARG A 124 -12.12 -9.71 8.21
C ARG A 124 -11.59 -8.67 9.19
N TYR A 125 -12.44 -7.71 9.57
CA TYR A 125 -12.09 -6.59 10.46
C TYR A 125 -10.81 -5.83 10.05
N THR A 126 -10.55 -5.78 8.74
CA THR A 126 -9.38 -5.13 8.13
C THR A 126 -9.86 -4.16 7.06
N SER A 127 -9.50 -2.88 7.17
CA SER A 127 -9.92 -1.83 6.24
C SER A 127 -8.89 -1.65 5.12
N ILE A 128 -7.70 -1.19 5.49
CA ILE A 128 -6.56 -0.94 4.58
C ILE A 128 -5.65 -2.15 4.57
N VAL A 129 -5.10 -2.47 3.39
CA VAL A 129 -4.00 -3.42 3.21
C VAL A 129 -3.00 -2.78 2.25
N SER A 130 -1.72 -2.83 2.60
CA SER A 130 -0.59 -2.32 1.82
C SER A 130 0.57 -3.30 1.97
N CYS A 131 1.50 -3.27 1.03
CA CYS A 131 2.78 -3.95 1.14
C CYS A 131 3.86 -2.92 0.81
N GLU A 132 4.57 -2.42 1.82
CA GLU A 132 5.62 -1.41 1.65
C GLU A 132 6.80 -1.94 0.83
N CYS A 133 7.20 -3.20 1.08
CA CYS A 133 8.31 -3.87 0.42
C CYS A 133 7.87 -5.25 -0.08
N LEU A 134 7.78 -5.41 -1.41
CA LEU A 134 7.55 -6.72 -2.02
C LEU A 134 8.83 -7.55 -2.02
N ASN A 135 8.74 -8.75 -1.44
CA ASN A 135 9.74 -9.79 -1.60
C ASN A 135 9.44 -10.56 -2.89
N LEU A 136 10.39 -10.59 -3.84
CA LEU A 136 10.23 -11.25 -5.13
C LEU A 136 11.56 -11.71 -5.70
N GLN A 137 11.49 -12.64 -6.65
CA GLN A 137 12.62 -13.04 -7.47
C GLN A 137 12.41 -12.60 -8.91
N ALA A 138 13.46 -12.05 -9.52
CA ALA A 138 13.51 -11.68 -10.92
C ALA A 138 14.68 -12.38 -11.62
N GLY A 139 14.50 -12.74 -12.89
CA GLY A 139 15.55 -13.33 -13.72
C GLY A 139 16.15 -12.28 -14.64
N CYS A 140 17.48 -12.19 -14.68
CA CYS A 140 18.17 -11.37 -15.67
C CYS A 140 17.85 -11.83 -17.10
N ASN A 141 17.46 -10.90 -17.99
CA ASN A 141 17.08 -11.25 -19.36
C ASN A 141 18.25 -11.73 -20.21
N ARG A 142 19.50 -11.39 -19.84
CA ARG A 142 20.70 -11.76 -20.60
C ARG A 142 21.30 -13.10 -20.19
N CYS A 143 21.42 -13.36 -18.89
CA CYS A 143 22.11 -14.55 -18.37
C CYS A 143 21.22 -15.48 -17.54
N GLY A 144 19.95 -15.12 -17.29
CA GLY A 144 19.01 -15.92 -16.52
C GLY A 144 19.27 -15.96 -15.00
N ARG A 145 20.34 -15.32 -14.50
CA ARG A 145 20.65 -15.28 -13.06
C ARG A 145 19.48 -14.67 -12.26
N ILE A 146 19.18 -15.30 -11.13
CA ILE A 146 18.16 -14.85 -10.18
C ILE A 146 18.67 -13.61 -9.44
N LEU A 147 17.78 -12.63 -9.29
CA LEU A 147 17.96 -11.35 -8.62
C LEU A 147 16.86 -11.25 -7.56
N GLU A 148 17.23 -10.83 -6.35
CA GLU A 148 16.30 -10.63 -5.23
C GLU A 148 16.13 -9.13 -4.96
N MET A 149 15.09 -8.76 -4.21
CA MET A 149 14.83 -7.38 -3.79
C MET A 149 15.43 -7.07 -2.42
N PRO A 150 16.03 -5.87 -2.20
CA PRO A 150 16.27 -4.80 -3.18
C PRO A 150 17.31 -5.20 -4.24
N GLY A 151 16.94 -5.01 -5.52
CA GLY A 151 17.73 -5.49 -6.65
C GLY A 151 19.00 -4.68 -6.88
N PRO A 152 20.10 -5.31 -7.35
CA PRO A 152 21.30 -4.58 -7.72
C PRO A 152 21.04 -3.71 -8.96
N THR A 153 21.80 -2.63 -9.15
CA THR A 153 21.73 -1.79 -10.37
C THR A 153 22.31 -2.49 -11.60
N GLU A 154 23.18 -3.48 -11.38
CA GLU A 154 23.79 -4.32 -12.41
C GLU A 154 23.70 -5.79 -12.02
N CYS A 155 23.42 -6.65 -13.00
CA CYS A 155 23.39 -8.08 -12.73
C CYS A 155 24.81 -8.59 -12.38
N PRO A 156 24.99 -9.30 -11.25
CA PRO A 156 26.30 -9.79 -10.83
C PRO A 156 26.96 -10.79 -11.79
N GLY A 157 26.22 -11.33 -12.76
CA GLY A 157 26.71 -12.29 -13.75
C GLY A 157 27.18 -11.62 -15.04
N CYS A 158 26.26 -10.95 -15.74
CA CYS A 158 26.52 -10.33 -17.05
C CYS A 158 26.98 -8.87 -16.99
N LYS A 159 26.95 -8.23 -15.80
CA LYS A 159 27.10 -6.77 -15.58
C LYS A 159 26.13 -5.92 -16.41
N CYS A 160 25.04 -6.51 -16.88
CA CYS A 160 24.04 -5.79 -17.63
C CYS A 160 23.13 -5.01 -16.68
N ARG A 161 22.76 -3.79 -17.07
CA ARG A 161 21.92 -2.89 -16.26
C ARG A 161 20.56 -3.53 -16.02
N VAL A 162 20.20 -3.65 -14.74
CA VAL A 162 18.91 -4.17 -14.30
C VAL A 162 18.30 -3.17 -13.32
N GLU A 163 16.99 -3.05 -13.36
CA GLU A 163 16.26 -2.13 -12.48
C GLU A 163 14.98 -2.82 -12.04
N ILE A 164 14.77 -2.89 -10.73
CA ILE A 164 13.55 -3.38 -10.12
C ILE A 164 13.06 -2.25 -9.21
N ASN A 165 11.96 -1.61 -9.59
CA ASN A 165 11.41 -0.47 -8.87
C ASN A 165 9.99 -0.81 -8.43
N TYR A 166 9.75 -0.82 -7.11
CA TYR A 166 8.44 -1.05 -6.55
C TYR A 166 7.93 0.21 -5.84
N ILE A 167 6.71 0.62 -6.18
CA ILE A 167 6.03 1.79 -5.62
C ILE A 167 4.72 1.28 -4.99
N PRO A 168 4.62 1.25 -3.65
CA PRO A 168 3.46 0.71 -2.96
C PRO A 168 2.23 1.64 -3.02
N SER A 169 1.06 1.05 -2.79
CA SER A 169 -0.26 1.70 -2.80
C SER A 169 -1.18 1.09 -1.73
N VAL A 170 -2.29 1.78 -1.45
CA VAL A 170 -3.40 1.35 -0.57
C VAL A 170 -4.67 1.00 -1.36
N ASP A 171 -4.51 0.62 -2.62
CA ASP A 171 -5.64 0.29 -3.48
C ASP A 171 -6.27 -1.06 -3.04
N SER A 172 -7.57 -1.24 -3.25
CA SER A 172 -8.27 -2.47 -2.86
C SER A 172 -7.93 -3.67 -3.72
N GLU A 173 -7.55 -3.44 -4.98
CA GLU A 173 -7.27 -4.48 -5.98
C GLU A 173 -5.78 -4.60 -6.29
N PHE A 174 -4.97 -3.61 -5.89
CA PHE A 174 -3.56 -3.54 -6.24
C PHE A 174 -2.65 -3.18 -5.06
N LEU A 175 -1.55 -3.92 -4.90
CA LEU A 175 -0.51 -3.61 -3.91
C LEU A 175 0.35 -2.40 -4.33
N GLY A 176 0.51 -2.18 -5.63
CA GLY A 176 1.36 -1.12 -6.13
C GLY A 176 1.75 -1.26 -7.60
N PHE A 177 2.79 -0.52 -7.96
CA PHE A 177 3.46 -0.59 -9.26
C PHE A 177 4.83 -1.25 -9.13
N LEU A 178 5.09 -2.24 -9.96
CA LEU A 178 6.38 -2.89 -10.14
C LEU A 178 6.89 -2.64 -11.57
N GLY A 179 7.97 -1.87 -11.66
CA GLY A 179 8.75 -1.64 -12.86
C GLY A 179 9.93 -2.59 -12.94
N LEU A 180 10.09 -3.27 -14.08
CA LEU A 180 11.20 -4.18 -14.35
C LEU A 180 11.92 -3.73 -15.63
N HIS A 181 13.23 -3.52 -15.55
CA HIS A 181 14.10 -3.25 -16.68
C HIS A 181 15.27 -4.23 -16.69
N GLY A 182 15.59 -4.80 -17.86
CA GLY A 182 16.68 -5.78 -18.01
C GLY A 182 16.45 -7.13 -17.31
N CYS A 183 15.29 -7.32 -16.68
CA CYS A 183 14.90 -8.54 -15.97
C CYS A 183 13.41 -8.85 -16.14
N LYS A 184 13.01 -10.06 -15.76
CA LYS A 184 11.61 -10.54 -15.77
C LYS A 184 11.25 -11.11 -14.40
N LEU A 185 10.00 -10.94 -13.97
CA LEU A 185 9.52 -11.55 -12.72
C LEU A 185 9.57 -13.08 -12.85
N ILE A 186 10.05 -13.75 -11.80
CA ILE A 186 9.98 -15.21 -11.65
C ILE A 186 8.81 -15.54 -10.73
N CYS A 187 8.82 -15.03 -9.50
CA CYS A 187 7.77 -15.27 -8.52
C CYS A 187 7.71 -14.15 -7.47
N PHE A 188 6.57 -14.06 -6.79
CA PHE A 188 6.43 -13.33 -5.54
C PHE A 188 6.74 -14.27 -4.38
N ASN A 189 7.54 -13.80 -3.43
CA ASN A 189 7.87 -14.50 -2.21
C ASN A 189 6.99 -14.01 -1.05
N PRO A 190 6.95 -14.75 0.08
CA PRO A 190 6.30 -14.28 1.29
C PRO A 190 6.75 -12.86 1.66
N SER A 191 5.77 -11.98 1.82
CA SER A 191 5.98 -10.56 2.09
C SER A 191 5.25 -10.17 3.37
N ARG A 192 5.65 -9.04 3.97
CA ARG A 192 4.94 -8.43 5.11
C ARG A 192 3.93 -7.43 4.58
N TYR A 193 2.76 -7.40 5.21
CA TYR A 193 1.67 -6.53 4.82
C TYR A 193 1.31 -5.61 5.98
N GLN A 194 1.14 -4.32 5.68
CA GLN A 194 0.64 -3.34 6.63
C GLN A 194 -0.87 -3.22 6.47
N LEU A 195 -1.58 -3.23 7.59
CA LEU A 195 -3.03 -3.21 7.61
C LEU A 195 -3.58 -2.35 8.74
N SER A 196 -4.83 -1.92 8.59
CA SER A 196 -5.55 -1.17 9.62
C SER A 196 -6.76 -1.96 10.12
N CYS A 197 -6.99 -1.93 11.43
CA CYS A 197 -8.22 -2.42 12.01
C CYS A 197 -9.41 -1.61 11.46
N ASP A 198 -10.47 -2.30 11.08
CA ASP A 198 -11.69 -1.66 10.57
C ASP A 198 -12.44 -0.87 11.65
N SER A 199 -12.38 -1.30 12.91
CA SER A 199 -13.19 -0.72 13.99
C SER A 199 -12.52 0.44 14.74
N CYS A 200 -11.20 0.41 14.92
CA CYS A 200 -10.46 1.41 15.71
C CYS A 200 -9.28 2.05 14.96
N HIS A 201 -9.04 1.64 13.71
CA HIS A 201 -7.95 2.16 12.85
C HIS A 201 -6.53 1.95 13.39
N MET A 202 -6.35 1.10 14.42
CA MET A 202 -5.04 0.68 14.87
C MET A 202 -4.30 -0.07 13.75
N ASN A 203 -3.01 0.22 13.58
CA ASN A 203 -2.21 -0.26 12.45
C ASN A 203 -1.31 -1.42 12.87
N TYR A 204 -1.20 -2.42 11.99
CA TYR A 204 -0.43 -3.63 12.22
C TYR A 204 0.40 -3.98 10.99
N GLU A 205 1.50 -4.70 11.21
CA GLU A 205 2.29 -5.37 10.19
C GLU A 205 2.25 -6.88 10.42
N THR A 206 1.96 -7.65 9.38
CA THR A 206 1.89 -9.11 9.48
C THR A 206 3.27 -9.74 9.67
N SER A 207 3.29 -11.01 10.09
CA SER A 207 4.41 -11.89 9.74
C SER A 207 4.54 -12.00 8.21
N GLU A 208 5.61 -12.62 7.73
CA GLU A 208 5.69 -12.97 6.31
C GLU A 208 4.51 -13.86 5.94
N LEU A 209 3.78 -13.46 4.89
CA LEU A 209 2.66 -14.20 4.33
C LEU A 209 2.92 -14.50 2.86
N GLY A 210 2.97 -15.79 2.54
CA GLY A 210 2.89 -16.29 1.19
C GLY A 210 1.45 -16.32 0.67
N ILE A 211 1.31 -16.72 -0.59
CA ILE A 211 0.00 -16.97 -1.21
C ILE A 211 -0.63 -18.19 -0.56
N GLY A 212 -1.85 -18.03 -0.03
CA GLY A 212 -2.61 -19.04 0.69
C GLY A 212 -2.53 -18.92 2.22
N ASP A 213 -1.50 -18.23 2.75
CA ASP A 213 -1.31 -18.06 4.19
C ASP A 213 -2.33 -17.10 4.79
N THR A 214 -2.68 -17.35 6.05
CA THR A 214 -3.63 -16.53 6.80
C THR A 214 -3.00 -15.97 8.07
N PHE A 215 -2.96 -14.65 8.18
CA PHE A 215 -2.63 -13.93 9.40
C PHE A 215 -3.88 -13.70 10.25
N ARG A 216 -3.77 -13.93 11.56
CA ARG A 216 -4.84 -13.70 12.53
C ARG A 216 -4.28 -13.10 13.81
N ILE A 217 -4.89 -12.01 14.27
CA ILE A 217 -4.60 -11.41 15.58
C ILE A 217 -5.89 -10.89 16.22
N LYS A 218 -5.88 -10.71 17.53
CA LYS A 218 -6.84 -9.85 18.21
C LYS A 218 -6.30 -8.43 18.20
N CYS A 219 -7.12 -7.48 17.77
CA CYS A 219 -6.79 -6.06 17.85
C CYS A 219 -6.44 -5.69 19.29
N TYR A 220 -5.33 -4.98 19.49
CA TYR A 220 -4.85 -4.59 20.81
C TYR A 220 -5.67 -3.46 21.46
N GLU A 221 -6.52 -2.79 20.69
CA GLU A 221 -7.37 -1.70 21.17
C GLU A 221 -8.82 -2.17 21.37
N CYS A 222 -9.46 -2.67 20.31
CA CYS A 222 -10.89 -3.01 20.33
C CYS A 222 -11.18 -4.52 20.45
N LEU A 223 -10.15 -5.37 20.54
CA LEU A 223 -10.26 -6.83 20.67
C LEU A 223 -10.92 -7.57 19.49
N SER A 224 -11.26 -6.88 18.39
CA SER A 224 -11.77 -7.48 17.16
C SER A 224 -10.80 -8.52 16.59
N ASN A 225 -11.33 -9.63 16.08
CA ASN A 225 -10.51 -10.69 15.45
C ASN A 225 -10.15 -10.29 14.02
N ILE A 226 -8.98 -9.68 13.84
CA ILE A 226 -8.43 -9.30 12.54
C ILE A 226 -7.96 -10.57 11.82
N SER A 227 -8.33 -10.72 10.55
CA SER A 227 -7.84 -11.80 9.70
C SER A 227 -7.53 -11.27 8.30
N LEU A 228 -6.37 -11.64 7.77
CA LEU A 228 -5.95 -11.33 6.41
C LEU A 228 -5.36 -12.59 5.75
N LYS A 229 -5.83 -12.93 4.57
CA LYS A 229 -5.27 -13.99 3.73
C LYS A 229 -5.02 -13.45 2.33
N ILE A 230 -3.84 -13.74 1.79
CA ILE A 230 -3.46 -13.38 0.43
C ILE A 230 -3.78 -14.57 -0.47
N SER A 231 -4.84 -14.49 -1.26
CA SER A 231 -5.29 -15.59 -2.11
C SER A 231 -4.55 -15.65 -3.43
N ASN A 232 -4.12 -14.50 -3.96
CA ASN A 232 -3.39 -14.44 -5.22
C ASN A 232 -2.61 -13.13 -5.37
N ILE A 233 -1.49 -13.15 -6.09
CA ILE A 233 -0.75 -11.96 -6.51
C ILE A 233 -0.34 -12.14 -7.97
N LYS A 234 -0.63 -11.15 -8.82
CA LYS A 234 -0.29 -11.19 -10.25
C LYS A 234 0.34 -9.89 -10.72
N LEU A 235 1.31 -10.00 -11.61
CA LEU A 235 1.86 -8.84 -12.33
C LEU A 235 1.14 -8.66 -13.65
N ILE A 236 0.43 -7.54 -13.80
CA ILE A 236 -0.26 -7.15 -15.02
C ILE A 236 0.69 -6.37 -15.92
N GLN A 237 1.13 -6.97 -17.03
CA GLN A 237 2.01 -6.28 -17.96
C GLN A 237 1.22 -5.62 -19.09
N LYS A 238 1.56 -4.36 -19.38
CA LYS A 238 1.01 -3.65 -20.54
C LYS A 238 1.65 -4.18 -21.82
N LYS A 239 0.83 -4.72 -22.72
CA LYS A 239 1.23 -5.07 -24.09
C LYS A 239 1.56 -3.78 -24.85
N LYS A 240 2.83 -3.60 -25.22
CA LYS A 240 3.28 -2.46 -26.03
C LYS A 240 2.98 -2.73 -27.50
N GLU A 241 1.92 -2.10 -28.00
CA GLU A 241 1.59 -2.08 -29.43
C GLU A 241 2.04 -0.76 -30.05
N THR A 242 2.82 -0.83 -31.13
CA THR A 242 3.25 0.37 -31.86
C THR A 242 2.26 0.65 -32.99
N LEU A 243 1.35 1.58 -32.76
CA LEU A 243 0.37 1.99 -33.75
C LEU A 243 0.87 3.18 -34.57
N LYS A 244 0.66 3.13 -35.89
CA LYS A 244 0.92 4.26 -36.79
C LYS A 244 -0.41 4.89 -37.21
N PRO A 245 -0.75 6.11 -36.77
CA PRO A 245 -1.94 6.81 -37.22
C PRO A 245 -1.99 6.89 -38.75
N GLY A 246 -3.17 6.68 -39.32
CA GLY A 246 -3.40 6.63 -40.76
C GLY A 246 -3.22 5.25 -41.40
N GLN A 247 -2.62 4.28 -40.71
CA GLN A 247 -2.50 2.91 -41.21
C GLN A 247 -3.56 1.98 -40.60
N PRO A 248 -4.00 0.93 -41.32
CA PRO A 248 -4.91 -0.05 -40.77
C PRO A 248 -4.23 -0.92 -39.71
N LEU A 249 -5.01 -1.37 -38.73
CA LEU A 249 -4.59 -2.39 -37.78
C LEU A 249 -4.39 -3.74 -38.48
N PRO A 250 -3.66 -4.69 -37.86
CA PRO A 250 -3.66 -6.08 -38.29
C PRO A 250 -5.08 -6.60 -38.49
N ASP A 251 -5.34 -7.23 -39.64
CA ASP A 251 -6.68 -7.67 -40.06
C ASP A 251 -7.78 -6.60 -39.91
N LYS A 252 -7.42 -5.32 -40.03
CA LYS A 252 -8.32 -4.17 -39.83
C LYS A 252 -9.01 -4.19 -38.47
N GLY A 253 -8.38 -4.80 -37.46
CA GLY A 253 -8.90 -4.88 -36.10
C GLY A 253 -9.99 -5.95 -35.90
N VAL A 254 -10.12 -6.94 -36.78
CA VAL A 254 -11.00 -8.09 -36.55
C VAL A 254 -10.29 -9.19 -35.75
N CYS A 255 -11.08 -10.06 -35.11
CA CYS A 255 -10.58 -11.29 -34.51
C CYS A 255 -11.53 -12.45 -34.81
N ARG A 256 -11.14 -13.66 -34.37
CA ARG A 256 -11.96 -14.88 -34.52
C ARG A 256 -13.34 -14.75 -33.86
N HIS A 257 -13.43 -14.03 -32.73
CA HIS A 257 -14.67 -13.84 -31.97
C HIS A 257 -15.59 -12.81 -32.64
N TYR A 258 -15.04 -11.65 -33.04
CA TYR A 258 -15.81 -10.55 -33.60
C TYR A 258 -15.31 -10.11 -34.98
N LYS A 259 -15.71 -10.88 -36.01
CA LYS A 259 -15.35 -10.66 -37.42
C LYS A 259 -15.84 -9.32 -38.03
N LYS A 260 -16.66 -8.56 -37.29
CA LYS A 260 -17.25 -7.28 -37.74
C LYS A 260 -16.89 -6.09 -36.84
N SER A 261 -16.04 -6.29 -35.82
CA SER A 261 -15.73 -5.24 -34.84
C SER A 261 -14.82 -4.15 -35.40
N TYR A 262 -13.96 -4.45 -36.37
CA TYR A 262 -13.02 -3.52 -37.04
C TYR A 262 -12.35 -2.50 -36.09
N ARG A 263 -12.10 -2.89 -34.83
CA ARG A 263 -11.65 -2.01 -33.76
C ARG A 263 -10.90 -2.84 -32.73
N TRP A 264 -9.86 -2.25 -32.17
CA TRP A 264 -9.28 -2.71 -30.92
C TRP A 264 -9.77 -1.83 -29.78
N PHE A 265 -9.75 -2.35 -28.57
CA PHE A 265 -10.15 -1.65 -27.37
C PHE A 265 -8.95 -1.44 -26.47
N ARG A 266 -8.88 -0.27 -25.82
CA ARG A 266 -7.93 -0.03 -24.75
C ARG A 266 -8.59 -0.38 -23.43
N PHE A 267 -8.15 -1.47 -22.83
CA PHE A 267 -8.69 -1.98 -21.58
C PHE A 267 -8.10 -1.21 -20.38
N PRO A 268 -8.91 -0.59 -19.51
CA PRO A 268 -8.40 0.22 -18.40
C PRO A 268 -7.56 -0.57 -17.39
N CYS A 269 -7.86 -1.85 -17.18
CA CYS A 269 -7.15 -2.73 -16.25
C CYS A 269 -5.64 -2.81 -16.51
N CYS A 270 -5.21 -2.83 -17.77
CA CYS A 270 -3.80 -2.99 -18.15
C CYS A 270 -3.29 -1.94 -19.16
N ASN A 271 -4.19 -1.07 -19.66
CA ASN A 271 -3.96 -0.14 -20.77
C ASN A 271 -3.44 -0.79 -22.08
N SER A 272 -3.55 -2.11 -22.20
CA SER A 272 -3.22 -2.87 -23.42
C SER A 272 -4.34 -2.76 -24.45
N LEU A 273 -4.00 -3.07 -25.70
CA LEU A 273 -4.94 -3.10 -26.81
C LEU A 273 -5.26 -4.54 -27.22
N TYR A 274 -6.55 -4.84 -27.32
CA TYR A 274 -7.03 -6.13 -27.84
C TYR A 274 -8.24 -5.94 -28.75
N PRO A 275 -8.48 -6.82 -29.74
CA PRO A 275 -9.63 -6.73 -30.64
C PRO A 275 -10.98 -6.95 -29.93
N CYS A 276 -10.98 -7.68 -28.82
CA CYS A 276 -12.16 -7.91 -27.99
C CYS A 276 -11.77 -8.28 -26.56
N ASP A 277 -12.78 -8.31 -25.69
CA ASP A 277 -12.76 -8.81 -24.32
C ASP A 277 -12.27 -10.27 -24.22
N ILE A 278 -12.80 -11.16 -25.06
CA ILE A 278 -12.40 -12.58 -25.03
C ILE A 278 -10.91 -12.74 -25.36
N CYS A 279 -10.39 -12.01 -26.37
CA CYS A 279 -8.97 -12.04 -26.69
C CYS A 279 -8.11 -11.43 -25.58
N HIS A 280 -8.62 -10.44 -24.85
CA HIS A 280 -7.93 -9.89 -23.68
C HIS A 280 -7.79 -10.96 -22.60
N ASP A 281 -8.88 -11.61 -22.22
CA ASP A 281 -8.89 -12.57 -21.10
C ASP A 281 -8.05 -13.81 -21.39
N GLU A 282 -7.97 -14.23 -22.66
CA GLU A 282 -7.12 -15.34 -23.12
C GLU A 282 -5.62 -15.03 -23.05
N GLU A 283 -5.20 -13.80 -23.35
CA GLU A 283 -3.78 -13.43 -23.48
C GLU A 283 -3.20 -12.73 -22.24
N SER A 284 -4.02 -12.06 -21.43
CA SER A 284 -3.55 -11.11 -20.41
C SER A 284 -3.45 -11.69 -18.99
N GLY A 285 -3.93 -12.92 -18.76
CA GLY A 285 -3.86 -13.60 -17.45
C GLY A 285 -4.76 -13.00 -16.36
N HIS A 286 -5.64 -12.05 -16.72
CA HIS A 286 -6.64 -11.43 -15.83
C HIS A 286 -7.92 -11.09 -16.60
N VAL A 287 -9.00 -10.84 -15.87
CA VAL A 287 -10.30 -10.51 -16.46
C VAL A 287 -10.33 -9.04 -16.88
N HIS A 288 -10.91 -8.77 -18.03
CA HIS A 288 -11.04 -7.43 -18.58
C HIS A 288 -11.94 -6.52 -17.74
N GLN A 289 -11.60 -5.23 -17.75
CA GLN A 289 -12.52 -4.16 -17.36
C GLN A 289 -13.14 -3.52 -18.60
N MET A 290 -14.37 -3.00 -18.49
CA MET A 290 -15.07 -2.39 -19.62
C MET A 290 -14.24 -1.24 -20.24
N ALA A 291 -14.01 -1.33 -21.55
CA ALA A 291 -13.20 -0.36 -22.27
C ALA A 291 -14.03 0.88 -22.67
N ASN A 292 -13.52 2.07 -22.32
CA ASN A 292 -14.12 3.36 -22.71
C ASN A 292 -13.44 4.00 -23.93
N LYS A 293 -12.30 3.45 -24.38
CA LYS A 293 -11.55 3.89 -25.56
C LYS A 293 -11.40 2.75 -26.55
N MET A 294 -11.43 3.09 -27.84
CA MET A 294 -11.16 2.17 -28.93
C MET A 294 -10.16 2.78 -29.92
N VAL A 295 -9.48 1.91 -30.64
CA VAL A 295 -8.63 2.24 -31.77
C VAL A 295 -9.32 1.76 -33.04
N CYS A 296 -9.50 2.67 -33.99
CA CYS A 296 -10.11 2.35 -35.28
C CYS A 296 -9.24 1.38 -36.08
N GLY A 297 -9.83 0.30 -36.58
CA GLY A 297 -9.13 -0.70 -37.37
C GLY A 297 -8.66 -0.24 -38.76
N LEU A 298 -9.18 0.87 -39.30
CA LEU A 298 -8.81 1.37 -40.63
C LEU A 298 -7.71 2.43 -40.60
N CYS A 299 -7.70 3.30 -39.59
CA CYS A 299 -6.78 4.43 -39.51
C CYS A 299 -5.95 4.46 -38.22
N SER A 300 -6.08 3.46 -37.34
CA SER A 300 -5.38 3.39 -36.05
C SER A 300 -5.55 4.61 -35.14
N LYS A 301 -6.60 5.42 -35.36
CA LYS A 301 -6.93 6.57 -34.51
C LYS A 301 -7.59 6.08 -33.22
N GLU A 302 -7.06 6.51 -32.09
CA GLU A 302 -7.67 6.28 -30.78
C GLU A 302 -8.78 7.32 -30.52
N GLN A 303 -9.93 6.84 -30.06
CA GLN A 303 -11.12 7.66 -29.79
C GLN A 303 -12.01 6.98 -28.73
N GLY A 304 -13.05 7.69 -28.26
CA GLY A 304 -14.08 7.07 -27.42
C GLY A 304 -14.79 5.92 -28.16
N VAL A 305 -15.34 4.96 -27.42
CA VAL A 305 -16.09 3.85 -28.03
C VAL A 305 -17.28 4.41 -28.80
N SER A 306 -17.28 4.21 -30.12
CA SER A 306 -18.30 4.71 -31.04
C SER A 306 -18.58 3.68 -32.13
N LYS A 307 -19.73 3.83 -32.81
CA LYS A 307 -20.05 3.04 -34.01
C LYS A 307 -19.33 3.56 -35.25
N ALA A 308 -18.81 4.78 -35.22
CA ALA A 308 -18.18 5.42 -36.37
C ALA A 308 -16.83 6.06 -36.01
N CYS A 309 -16.00 6.25 -37.03
CA CYS A 309 -14.76 7.02 -36.97
C CYS A 309 -14.73 8.04 -38.11
N ASP A 310 -14.06 9.17 -37.90
CA ASP A 310 -13.94 10.26 -38.87
C ASP A 310 -13.29 9.83 -40.19
N CYS A 311 -12.52 8.74 -40.20
CA CYS A 311 -11.95 8.16 -41.42
C CYS A 311 -12.98 7.43 -42.31
N GLY A 312 -14.24 7.35 -41.89
CA GLY A 312 -15.32 6.66 -42.61
C GLY A 312 -15.58 5.22 -42.15
N MET A 313 -14.84 4.69 -41.17
CA MET A 313 -15.16 3.40 -40.54
C MET A 313 -16.52 3.49 -39.85
N ASN A 314 -17.42 2.54 -40.13
CA ASN A 314 -18.74 2.46 -39.49
C ASN A 314 -19.15 1.00 -39.25
N LEU A 315 -19.51 0.68 -38.01
CA LEU A 315 -20.14 -0.58 -37.63
C LEU A 315 -21.57 -0.57 -38.17
N LYS A 316 -21.78 -1.23 -39.32
CA LYS A 316 -23.04 -1.25 -40.08
C LYS A 316 -24.28 -1.23 -39.18
N LYS A 317 -25.22 -0.31 -39.47
CA LYS A 317 -26.60 -0.40 -39.00
C LYS A 317 -27.18 -1.76 -39.42
N SER A 318 -27.91 -2.42 -38.52
CA SER A 318 -28.88 -3.45 -38.91
C SER A 318 -29.72 -2.87 -40.04
N THR A 319 -29.57 -3.39 -41.26
CA THR A 319 -30.45 -3.04 -42.36
C THR A 319 -31.68 -3.92 -42.24
N SER A 320 -32.88 -3.36 -42.37
CA SER A 320 -34.14 -4.12 -42.42
C SER A 320 -34.24 -5.11 -43.60
N PHE A 321 -33.29 -5.07 -44.53
CA PHE A 321 -33.22 -5.95 -45.69
C PHE A 321 -32.23 -7.10 -45.45
N TRP A 322 -32.71 -8.32 -45.74
CA TRP A 322 -31.86 -9.50 -45.88
C TRP A 322 -30.73 -9.20 -46.88
N GLU A 323 -29.50 -9.59 -46.54
CA GLU A 323 -28.25 -9.29 -47.27
C GLU A 323 -27.82 -7.82 -47.36
N GLY A 324 -28.17 -6.95 -46.41
CA GLY A 324 -27.57 -5.61 -46.38
C GLY A 324 -28.05 -4.70 -47.51
N GLY A 325 -29.20 -5.01 -48.12
CA GLY A 325 -29.70 -4.34 -49.33
C GLY A 325 -28.94 -4.69 -50.61
N LYS A 326 -28.05 -5.70 -50.59
CA LYS A 326 -27.33 -6.20 -51.78
C LYS A 326 -28.04 -7.35 -52.48
N GLY A 327 -29.12 -7.89 -51.93
CA GLY A 327 -30.01 -8.80 -52.63
C GLY A 327 -30.57 -8.09 -53.86
N SER A 328 -29.99 -8.41 -55.02
CA SER A 328 -30.37 -7.79 -56.29
C SER A 328 -31.86 -7.96 -56.51
N ARG A 329 -32.60 -6.85 -56.68
CA ARG A 329 -34.02 -6.87 -57.03
C ARG A 329 -34.14 -7.41 -58.45
N ASN A 330 -34.13 -8.72 -58.59
CA ASN A 330 -34.26 -9.36 -59.88
C ASN A 330 -35.71 -9.20 -60.36
N LYS A 331 -35.95 -8.29 -61.32
CA LYS A 331 -37.31 -8.00 -61.85
C LYS A 331 -38.03 -9.28 -62.31
N ALA A 332 -37.28 -10.31 -62.71
CA ALA A 332 -37.82 -11.61 -63.10
C ALA A 332 -38.57 -12.32 -61.96
N THR A 333 -38.02 -12.31 -60.74
CA THR A 333 -38.58 -13.02 -59.57
C THR A 333 -39.48 -12.16 -58.69
N MET A 334 -39.48 -10.84 -58.90
CA MET A 334 -40.39 -9.95 -58.18
C MET A 334 -41.87 -10.25 -58.48
N SER A 335 -42.73 -10.17 -57.46
CA SER A 335 -44.18 -10.30 -57.64
C SER A 335 -44.71 -9.28 -58.63
N ARG A 336 -45.68 -9.66 -59.48
CA ARG A 336 -46.35 -8.75 -60.43
C ARG A 336 -47.09 -7.60 -59.71
N LYS A 337 -47.45 -7.79 -58.45
CA LYS A 337 -48.15 -6.78 -57.62
C LYS A 337 -47.19 -5.83 -56.90
N ASP A 338 -45.88 -6.05 -56.99
CA ASP A 338 -44.90 -5.18 -56.36
C ASP A 338 -44.82 -3.85 -57.12
N ARG A 339 -45.17 -2.76 -56.42
CA ARG A 339 -45.20 -1.40 -56.97
C ARG A 339 -43.85 -0.97 -57.58
N LYS A 340 -42.74 -1.58 -57.14
CA LYS A 340 -41.39 -1.25 -57.60
C LYS A 340 -40.90 -2.08 -58.79
N LYS A 341 -41.67 -3.07 -59.26
CA LYS A 341 -41.26 -3.96 -60.36
C LYS A 341 -41.18 -3.23 -61.71
N TYR A 342 -42.13 -2.35 -61.99
CA TYR A 342 -42.26 -1.67 -63.28
C TYR A 342 -41.88 -0.19 -63.24
N THR A 343 -41.47 0.33 -62.08
CA THR A 343 -40.90 1.67 -61.98
C THR A 343 -39.53 1.68 -62.66
N LYS A 344 -39.29 2.71 -63.48
CA LYS A 344 -38.08 2.85 -64.29
C LYS A 344 -36.86 3.12 -63.43
#